data_AF-A0A0M4EC90-F1
#
_entry.id   AF-A0A0M4EC90-F1
#
_cell.length_a   1.000
_cell.length_b   1.000
_cell.length_c   1.000
_cell.angle_alpha   90.00
_cell.angle_beta   90.00
_cell.angle_gamma   90.00
#
_symmetry.space_group_name_H-M   'P 1'
#
loop_
_entity.id
_entity.type
_entity.pdbx_description
1 polymer ?
#
loop_
_entity_poly.entity_id
_entity_poly.type
_entity_poly.pdbx_seq_one_letter_code
_entity_poly.pdbx_strand_id
1 'polypeptide(L)'
;YIISGGLHCSESNETTSESTTQLSQRVYGLLDKLSCGRTSLHASAKFALLLAEFLIKQKMRYVAPTRYDRQLYYHLLHRMEQLKLKLNINSHLSALEQQILDNAFQRNVLLLPPSLRYGALNANADYEALALKYERVVNSGEPNRTESDLCMRDIVTLNTKNCQLSLNCLRVLTSEAPAYGYQRTHQVLLLYMLQHHKCAPQLSPPMLYEQLGKSHCNEILREQNAIRSLALGLGKYRDLYLEQATICALYGFNEFLNWRNVLEIDSWYADESEHNEHVNDLALVFYINALLLLH
;
A
#
# COMPACT_ATOMS: atom_id res chain seq x y z
N TYR A 1 39.78 16.89 16.41
CA TYR A 1 40.69 15.73 16.39
C TYR A 1 39.86 14.51 16.06
N ILE A 2 40.32 13.80 15.04
CA ILE A 2 39.67 12.67 14.35
C ILE A 2 39.57 11.47 15.30
N ILE A 3 38.40 10.81 15.36
CA ILE A 3 38.32 9.38 15.64
C ILE A 3 37.37 8.74 14.62
N SER A 4 37.99 8.20 13.58
CA SER A 4 37.53 7.08 12.78
C SER A 4 37.47 5.81 13.64
N GLY A 5 36.38 5.05 13.57
CA GLY A 5 36.29 3.70 14.11
C GLY A 5 35.30 2.89 13.27
N GLY A 6 35.81 1.90 12.54
CA GLY A 6 35.08 1.14 11.52
C GLY A 6 33.94 0.28 12.07
N LEU A 7 32.90 0.11 11.24
CA LEU A 7 31.83 -0.85 11.46
C LEU A 7 32.31 -2.25 11.07
N HIS A 8 32.41 -3.12 12.06
CA HIS A 8 32.50 -4.56 11.89
C HIS A 8 31.07 -5.12 11.96
N CYS A 9 30.58 -5.74 10.88
CA CYS A 9 29.31 -6.45 10.88
C CYS A 9 29.46 -7.73 11.71
N SER A 10 28.63 -7.87 12.74
CA SER A 10 28.42 -9.13 13.45
C SER A 10 26.94 -9.46 13.36
N GLU A 11 26.64 -10.67 12.88
CA GLU A 11 25.30 -11.25 12.89
C GLU A 11 24.90 -11.52 14.35
N SER A 12 23.77 -10.94 14.77
CA SER A 12 23.11 -11.40 15.99
C SER A 12 21.60 -11.18 15.87
N ASN A 13 20.85 -12.13 16.42
CA ASN A 13 19.39 -12.20 16.39
C ASN A 13 18.74 -10.87 16.82
N GLU A 14 18.17 -10.14 15.87
CA GLU A 14 17.51 -8.86 16.09
C GLU A 14 16.29 -9.01 17.02
N THR A 15 16.32 -8.26 18.11
CA THR A 15 15.19 -8.12 19.02
C THR A 15 14.13 -7.21 18.40
N THR A 16 12.85 -7.44 18.70
CA THR A 16 11.70 -6.67 18.18
C THR A 16 11.79 -5.14 18.39
N SER A 17 12.57 -4.68 19.37
CA SER A 17 12.84 -3.26 19.59
C SER A 17 13.79 -2.62 18.57
N GLU A 18 14.76 -3.39 18.07
CA GLU A 18 15.75 -2.93 17.10
C GLU A 18 15.11 -2.77 15.72
N SER A 19 14.27 -3.73 15.35
CA SER A 19 13.58 -3.76 14.07
C SER A 19 12.46 -2.69 13.97
N THR A 20 11.74 -2.41 15.07
CA THR A 20 10.80 -1.27 15.14
C THR A 20 11.53 0.07 14.98
N THR A 21 12.72 0.20 15.57
CA THR A 21 13.53 1.41 15.46
C THR A 21 13.99 1.63 14.02
N GLN A 22 14.47 0.59 13.34
CA GLN A 22 14.85 0.65 11.93
C GLN A 22 13.69 1.07 11.03
N LEU A 23 12.50 0.46 11.17
CA LEU A 23 11.31 0.85 10.40
C LEU A 23 10.94 2.31 10.61
N SER A 24 10.98 2.78 11.85
CA SER A 24 10.68 4.19 12.15
C SER A 24 11.65 5.14 11.44
N GLN A 25 12.95 4.80 11.40
CA GLN A 25 13.97 5.59 10.70
C GLN A 25 13.74 5.59 9.19
N ARG A 26 13.36 4.45 8.59
CA ARG A 26 13.00 4.36 7.17
C ARG A 26 11.83 5.28 6.83
N VAL A 27 10.76 5.24 7.63
CA VAL A 27 9.60 6.11 7.46
C VAL A 27 10.00 7.58 7.54
N TYR A 28 10.79 8.00 8.53
CA TYR A 28 11.27 9.39 8.62
C TYR A 28 12.11 9.78 7.41
N GLY A 29 13.03 8.91 6.96
CA GLY A 29 13.84 9.16 5.77
C GLY A 29 13.01 9.38 4.51
N LEU A 30 11.95 8.60 4.31
CA LEU A 30 11.02 8.79 3.18
C LEU A 30 10.22 10.10 3.30
N LEU A 31 9.72 10.43 4.50
CA LEU A 31 9.05 11.71 4.75
C LEU A 31 9.98 12.91 4.53
N ASP A 32 11.26 12.78 4.84
CA ASP A 32 12.25 13.83 4.61
C ASP A 32 12.56 13.99 3.12
N LYS A 33 12.68 12.89 2.36
CA LYS A 33 12.81 12.91 0.89
C LYS A 33 11.63 13.62 0.23
N LEU A 34 10.40 13.42 0.71
CA LEU A 34 9.22 14.17 0.24
C LEU A 34 9.34 15.68 0.45
N SER A 35 10.11 16.12 1.45
CA SER A 35 10.26 17.52 1.85
C SER A 35 11.38 18.28 1.13
N CYS A 36 12.35 17.56 0.54
CA CYS A 36 13.59 18.11 0.02
C CYS A 36 13.40 18.75 -1.36
N GLY A 37 13.64 20.07 -1.46
CA GLY A 37 13.75 20.79 -2.74
C GLY A 37 12.45 20.96 -3.53
N ARG A 38 11.30 20.51 -3.01
CA ARG A 38 10.01 20.52 -3.72
C ARG A 38 9.12 21.69 -3.29
N THR A 39 8.37 22.22 -4.26
CA THR A 39 7.35 23.26 -4.05
C THR A 39 5.93 22.69 -4.02
N SER A 40 5.73 21.46 -4.54
CA SER A 40 4.46 20.74 -4.52
C SER A 40 4.69 19.23 -4.48
N LEU A 41 3.66 18.48 -4.08
CA LEU A 41 3.65 17.01 -4.17
C LEU A 41 3.00 16.57 -5.49
N HIS A 42 3.45 15.45 -6.05
CA HIS A 42 2.74 14.77 -7.14
C HIS A 42 1.59 13.90 -6.60
N ALA A 43 0.68 13.46 -7.48
CA ALA A 43 -0.53 12.74 -7.07
C ALA A 43 -0.25 11.47 -6.24
N SER A 44 0.77 10.68 -6.62
CA SER A 44 1.22 9.48 -5.89
C SER A 44 1.65 9.82 -4.46
N ALA A 45 2.50 10.83 -4.29
CA ALA A 45 2.99 11.26 -2.99
C ALA A 45 1.87 11.77 -2.08
N LYS A 46 0.89 12.49 -2.66
CA LYS A 46 -0.30 12.94 -1.91
C LYS A 46 -1.14 11.76 -1.45
N PHE A 47 -1.42 10.81 -2.35
CA PHE A 47 -2.18 9.61 -2.04
C PHE A 47 -1.48 8.78 -0.94
N ALA A 48 -0.17 8.54 -1.08
CA ALA A 48 0.63 7.82 -0.11
C ALA A 48 0.61 8.49 1.28
N LEU A 49 0.76 9.81 1.33
CA LEU A 49 0.73 10.57 2.58
C LEU A 49 -0.64 10.48 3.28
N LEU A 50 -1.73 10.58 2.52
CA LEU A 50 -3.09 10.44 3.03
C LEU A 50 -3.41 9.03 3.51
N LEU A 51 -2.99 8.02 2.75
CA LEU A 51 -3.18 6.62 3.10
C LEU A 51 -2.37 6.26 4.34
N ALA A 52 -1.11 6.70 4.45
CA ALA A 52 -0.28 6.49 5.63
C ALA A 52 -0.90 7.13 6.88
N GLU A 53 -1.38 8.37 6.79
CA GLU A 53 -2.09 9.04 7.87
C GLU A 53 -3.36 8.28 8.29
N PHE A 54 -4.13 7.81 7.31
CA PHE A 54 -5.33 7.01 7.54
C PHE A 54 -5.02 5.70 8.28
N LEU A 55 -3.96 4.98 7.89
CA LEU A 55 -3.56 3.73 8.54
C LEU A 55 -3.18 3.93 10.01
N ILE A 56 -2.40 4.98 10.31
CA ILE A 56 -2.03 5.31 11.70
C ILE A 56 -3.29 5.65 12.52
N LYS A 57 -4.18 6.49 11.99
CA LYS A 57 -5.45 6.85 12.65
C LYS A 57 -6.34 5.64 12.89
N GLN A 58 -6.41 4.73 11.91
CA GLN A 58 -7.15 3.48 12.02
C GLN A 58 -6.58 2.59 13.13
N LYS A 59 -5.26 2.39 13.18
CA LYS A 59 -4.60 1.65 14.27
C LYS A 59 -4.91 2.25 15.64
N MET A 60 -4.72 3.56 15.80
CA MET A 60 -4.95 4.25 17.08
C MET A 60 -6.40 4.20 17.55
N ARG A 61 -7.37 4.01 16.64
CA ARG A 61 -8.79 3.91 16.97
C ARG A 61 -9.14 2.57 17.62
N TYR A 62 -8.53 1.47 17.18
CA TYR A 62 -8.92 0.11 17.56
C TYR A 62 -7.94 -0.58 18.51
N VAL A 63 -6.67 -0.19 18.49
CA VAL A 63 -5.64 -0.80 19.32
C VAL A 63 -5.08 0.28 20.24
N ALA A 64 -5.19 0.09 21.55
CA ALA A 64 -4.62 1.01 22.53
C ALA A 64 -3.09 1.01 22.39
N PRO A 65 -2.47 2.12 21.97
CA PRO A 65 -1.03 2.16 21.75
C PRO A 65 -0.29 2.16 23.08
N THR A 66 0.92 1.58 23.11
CA THR A 66 1.84 1.76 24.24
C THR A 66 2.23 3.25 24.36
N ARG A 67 2.91 3.61 25.46
CA ARG A 67 3.44 4.98 25.62
C ARG A 67 4.40 5.34 24.48
N TYR A 68 5.26 4.40 24.09
CA TYR A 68 6.21 4.59 23.00
C TYR A 68 5.48 4.77 21.67
N ASP A 69 4.56 3.86 21.32
CA ASP A 69 3.80 3.93 20.07
C ASP A 69 3.02 5.23 19.96
N ARG A 70 2.39 5.67 21.06
CA ARG A 70 1.64 6.94 21.07
C ARG A 70 2.53 8.13 20.73
N GLN A 71 3.73 8.17 21.27
CA GLN A 71 4.69 9.23 20.97
C GLN A 71 5.16 9.16 19.52
N LEU A 72 5.52 7.96 19.05
CA LEU A 72 5.94 7.74 17.67
C LEU A 72 4.85 8.16 16.67
N TYR A 73 3.63 7.66 16.84
CA TYR A 73 2.50 7.97 15.97
C TYR A 73 2.14 9.46 15.99
N TYR A 74 2.21 10.10 17.15
CA TYR A 74 2.02 11.55 17.26
C TYR A 74 3.05 12.33 16.42
N HIS A 75 4.34 11.98 16.54
CA HIS A 75 5.39 12.65 15.78
C HIS A 75 5.27 12.40 14.27
N LEU A 76 4.92 11.19 13.85
CA LEU A 76 4.67 10.86 12.45
C LEU A 76 3.49 11.66 11.89
N LEU A 77 2.33 11.64 12.57
CA LEU A 77 1.15 12.40 12.15
C LEU A 77 1.43 13.91 12.10
N HIS A 78 2.15 14.44 13.09
CA HIS A 78 2.56 15.85 13.08
C HIS A 78 3.48 16.13 11.87
N ARG A 79 4.46 15.27 11.59
CA ARG A 79 5.37 15.46 10.45
C ARG A 79 4.60 15.46 9.13
N MET A 80 3.69 14.52 8.94
CA MET A 80 2.82 14.44 7.76
C MET A 80 1.97 15.70 7.60
N GLU A 81 1.39 16.23 8.68
CA GLU A 81 0.62 17.48 8.66
C GLU A 81 1.47 18.67 8.20
N GLN A 82 2.69 18.79 8.71
CA GLN A 82 3.61 19.86 8.30
C GLN A 82 3.98 19.77 6.82
N LEU A 83 4.14 18.56 6.28
CA LEU A 83 4.37 18.36 4.84
C LEU A 83 3.17 18.79 4.01
N LYS A 84 1.95 18.42 4.42
CA LYS A 84 0.71 18.83 3.73
C LYS A 84 0.54 20.35 3.68
N LEU A 85 0.85 21.03 4.78
CA LEU A 85 0.80 22.49 4.88
C LEU A 85 1.90 23.16 4.04
N LYS A 86 3.15 22.70 4.18
CA LYS A 86 4.32 23.30 3.51
C LYS A 86 4.27 23.13 2.00
N LEU A 87 3.89 21.94 1.52
CA LEU A 87 3.93 21.59 0.09
C LEU A 87 2.58 21.79 -0.61
N ASN A 88 1.64 22.47 0.06
CA ASN A 88 0.27 22.70 -0.40
C ASN A 88 -0.32 21.47 -1.08
N ILE A 89 -0.83 20.51 -0.28
CA ILE A 89 -1.37 19.24 -0.79
C ILE A 89 -2.42 19.42 -1.91
N ASN A 90 -3.10 20.57 -1.97
CA ASN A 90 -4.11 20.85 -2.99
C ASN A 90 -3.57 21.53 -4.26
N SER A 91 -2.30 21.93 -4.29
CA SER A 91 -1.68 22.56 -5.47
C SER A 91 -1.64 21.62 -6.67
N HIS A 92 -1.86 22.15 -7.88
CA HIS A 92 -1.78 21.41 -9.15
C HIS A 92 -2.70 20.18 -9.28
N LEU A 93 -3.78 20.09 -8.48
CA LEU A 93 -4.82 19.09 -8.68
C LEU A 93 -5.94 19.63 -9.55
N SER A 94 -6.44 18.80 -10.44
CA SER A 94 -7.77 18.99 -10.99
C SER A 94 -8.82 18.91 -9.89
N ALA A 95 -9.99 19.53 -10.11
CA ALA A 95 -11.11 19.45 -9.17
C ALA A 95 -11.52 17.99 -8.87
N LEU A 96 -11.37 17.11 -9.87
CA LEU A 96 -11.65 15.68 -9.74
C LEU A 96 -10.63 14.99 -8.82
N GLU A 97 -9.33 15.20 -9.03
CA GLU A 97 -8.29 14.59 -8.18
C GLU A 97 -8.39 15.09 -6.73
N GLN A 98 -8.70 16.37 -6.54
CA GLN A 98 -8.93 16.91 -5.20
C GLN A 98 -10.13 16.24 -4.52
N GLN A 99 -11.23 16.07 -5.24
CA GLN A 99 -12.41 15.37 -4.73
C GLN A 99 -12.10 13.91 -4.37
N ILE A 100 -11.30 13.21 -5.19
CA ILE A 100 -10.87 11.84 -4.92
C ILE A 100 -10.06 11.78 -3.63
N LEU A 101 -9.05 12.65 -3.48
CA LEU A 101 -8.16 12.64 -2.30
C LEU A 101 -8.90 13.03 -1.01
N ASP A 102 -9.81 13.99 -1.07
CA ASP A 102 -10.64 14.41 0.08
C ASP A 102 -11.58 13.28 0.55
N ASN A 103 -12.05 12.43 -0.36
CA ASN A 103 -13.08 11.44 -0.06
C ASN A 103 -12.54 10.02 0.14
N ALA A 104 -11.42 9.64 -0.48
CA ALA A 104 -10.92 8.27 -0.40
C ALA A 104 -10.63 7.83 1.04
N PHE A 105 -9.98 8.70 1.84
CA PHE A 105 -9.47 8.35 3.17
C PHE A 105 -9.64 9.45 4.24
N GLN A 106 -10.36 10.54 3.94
CA GLN A 106 -10.64 11.58 4.93
C GLN A 106 -12.13 11.73 5.22
N ARG A 107 -12.98 11.76 4.18
CA ARG A 107 -14.44 11.90 4.29
C ARG A 107 -15.15 10.60 3.96
N ASN A 108 -16.32 10.38 4.56
CA ASN A 108 -17.13 9.18 4.30
C ASN A 108 -16.41 7.84 4.51
N VAL A 109 -15.43 7.82 5.40
CA VAL A 109 -14.64 6.63 5.69
C VAL A 109 -15.28 5.81 6.81
N LEU A 110 -15.34 4.51 6.60
CA LEU A 110 -15.58 3.47 7.58
C LEU A 110 -14.23 2.91 8.02
N LEU A 111 -13.89 3.08 9.29
CA LEU A 111 -12.69 2.48 9.85
C LEU A 111 -12.97 1.01 10.17
N LEU A 112 -12.01 0.14 9.85
CA LEU A 112 -12.06 -1.28 10.17
C LEU A 112 -10.89 -1.65 11.08
N PRO A 113 -11.04 -2.63 11.99
CA PRO A 113 -9.94 -3.05 12.84
C PRO A 113 -8.80 -3.64 11.98
N PRO A 114 -7.58 -3.09 12.04
CA PRO A 114 -6.47 -3.64 11.30
C PRO A 114 -6.06 -4.97 11.96
N SER A 115 -5.80 -6.00 11.15
CA SER A 115 -5.41 -7.32 11.63
C SER A 115 -4.46 -7.98 10.66
N LEU A 116 -3.50 -8.75 11.17
CA LEU A 116 -2.61 -9.57 10.37
C LEU A 116 -3.21 -10.99 10.28
N ARG A 117 -3.26 -11.53 9.07
CA ARG A 117 -3.91 -12.78 8.69
C ARG A 117 -2.83 -13.74 8.19
N TYR A 118 -2.54 -14.76 8.98
CA TYR A 118 -1.49 -15.74 8.68
C TYR A 118 -2.06 -16.94 7.91
N GLY A 119 -1.37 -17.37 6.84
CA GLY A 119 -1.77 -18.54 6.05
C GLY A 119 -3.14 -18.38 5.41
N ALA A 120 -3.54 -17.13 5.15
CA ALA A 120 -4.84 -16.83 4.56
C ALA A 120 -4.85 -17.10 3.05
N LEU A 121 -3.68 -17.07 2.42
CA LEU A 121 -3.50 -17.23 0.98
C LEU A 121 -2.81 -18.54 0.64
N ASN A 122 -3.01 -19.01 -0.59
CA ASN A 122 -2.38 -20.22 -1.10
C ASN A 122 -0.96 -19.91 -1.61
N ALA A 123 0.02 -19.91 -0.70
CA ALA A 123 1.43 -19.69 -1.04
C ALA A 123 2.03 -20.78 -1.95
N ASN A 124 1.39 -21.96 -2.02
CA ASN A 124 1.85 -23.10 -2.80
C ASN A 124 1.14 -23.22 -4.16
N ALA A 125 0.41 -22.20 -4.59
CA ALA A 125 -0.22 -22.20 -5.90
C ALA A 125 0.83 -22.34 -7.01
N ASP A 126 0.53 -23.16 -8.02
CA ASP A 126 1.43 -23.38 -9.15
C ASP A 126 1.64 -22.08 -9.95
N TYR A 127 2.85 -21.53 -9.85
CA TYR A 127 3.27 -20.31 -10.52
C TYR A 127 4.23 -20.56 -11.69
N GLU A 128 4.71 -21.80 -11.89
CA GLU A 128 5.75 -22.10 -12.88
C GLU A 128 5.26 -21.85 -14.30
N ALA A 129 4.05 -22.32 -14.61
CA ALA A 129 3.40 -22.06 -15.89
C ALA A 129 3.12 -20.56 -16.14
N LEU A 130 2.92 -19.78 -15.07
CA LEU A 130 2.76 -18.33 -15.18
C LEU A 130 4.10 -17.65 -15.44
N ALA A 131 5.17 -18.03 -14.72
CA ALA A 131 6.51 -17.49 -14.90
C ALA A 131 6.98 -17.58 -16.35
N LEU A 132 6.77 -18.73 -17.01
CA LEU A 132 7.15 -18.95 -18.41
C LEU A 132 6.52 -17.98 -19.42
N LYS A 133 5.35 -17.40 -19.09
CA LYS A 133 4.61 -16.49 -19.97
C LYS A 133 4.42 -15.09 -19.39
N TYR A 134 4.93 -14.81 -18.20
CA TYR A 134 4.58 -13.62 -17.42
C TYR A 134 4.84 -12.34 -18.20
N GLU A 135 5.98 -12.24 -18.88
CA GLU A 135 6.33 -11.08 -19.71
C GLU A 135 5.31 -10.76 -20.81
N ARG A 136 4.55 -11.76 -21.29
CA ARG A 136 3.52 -11.58 -22.33
C ARG A 136 2.16 -11.19 -21.77
N VAL A 137 1.91 -11.50 -20.50
CA VAL A 137 0.59 -11.30 -19.87
C VAL A 137 0.57 -10.20 -18.83
N VAL A 138 1.74 -9.74 -18.37
CA VAL A 138 1.85 -8.62 -17.43
C VAL A 138 1.09 -7.43 -17.99
N ASN A 139 0.28 -6.82 -17.13
CA ASN A 139 -0.59 -5.72 -17.45
C ASN A 139 -1.69 -6.01 -18.50
N SER A 140 -2.16 -7.26 -18.57
CA SER A 140 -3.35 -7.63 -19.35
C SER A 140 -4.57 -7.81 -18.45
N GLY A 141 -5.76 -7.74 -19.06
CA GLY A 141 -7.04 -7.83 -18.36
C GLY A 141 -7.67 -6.48 -18.04
N GLU A 142 -8.72 -6.51 -17.22
CA GLU A 142 -9.43 -5.34 -16.72
C GLU A 142 -9.14 -5.13 -15.23
N PRO A 143 -9.26 -3.90 -14.70
CA PRO A 143 -9.56 -2.66 -15.40
C PRO A 143 -8.32 -2.09 -16.08
N ASN A 144 -8.50 -1.49 -17.26
CA ASN A 144 -7.50 -0.57 -17.78
C ASN A 144 -7.46 0.72 -16.92
N ARG A 145 -6.45 1.58 -17.16
CA ARG A 145 -6.28 2.83 -16.40
C ARG A 145 -7.55 3.68 -16.33
N THR A 146 -8.23 3.88 -17.47
CA THR A 146 -9.45 4.70 -17.52
C THR A 146 -10.59 4.07 -16.74
N GLU A 147 -10.78 2.76 -16.83
CA GLU A 147 -11.80 2.04 -16.06
C GLU A 147 -11.51 2.11 -14.55
N SER A 148 -10.24 1.98 -14.18
CA SER A 148 -9.80 2.13 -12.79
C SER A 148 -10.10 3.53 -12.27
N ASP A 149 -9.72 4.58 -13.00
CA ASP A 149 -9.95 5.97 -12.60
C ASP A 149 -11.45 6.29 -12.48
N LEU A 150 -12.27 5.80 -13.42
CA LEU A 150 -13.72 5.96 -13.38
C LEU A 150 -14.35 5.23 -12.20
N CYS A 151 -13.93 3.99 -11.92
CA CYS A 151 -14.44 3.23 -10.78
C CYS A 151 -14.00 3.86 -9.45
N MET A 152 -12.76 4.35 -9.36
CA MET A 152 -12.27 5.09 -8.19
C MET A 152 -13.14 6.32 -7.93
N ARG A 153 -13.41 7.11 -8.97
CA ARG A 153 -14.31 8.26 -8.88
C ARG A 153 -15.70 7.83 -8.42
N ASP A 154 -16.27 6.79 -9.01
CA ASP A 154 -17.60 6.32 -8.65
C ASP A 154 -17.67 5.94 -7.17
N ILE A 155 -16.65 5.27 -6.63
CA ILE A 155 -16.56 4.91 -5.20
C ILE A 155 -16.49 6.16 -4.32
N VAL A 156 -15.53 7.07 -4.56
CA VAL A 156 -15.31 8.23 -3.68
C VAL A 156 -16.40 9.29 -3.78
N THR A 157 -17.21 9.25 -4.84
CA THR A 157 -18.36 10.15 -5.02
C THR A 157 -19.71 9.51 -4.66
N LEU A 158 -19.68 8.28 -4.11
CA LEU A 158 -20.87 7.58 -3.65
C LEU A 158 -21.72 8.45 -2.72
N ASN A 159 -23.00 8.59 -3.06
CA ASN A 159 -23.97 9.28 -2.23
C ASN A 159 -24.29 8.43 -1.00
N THR A 160 -23.96 8.91 0.19
CA THR A 160 -24.20 8.20 1.46
C THR A 160 -25.68 8.04 1.82
N LYS A 161 -26.59 8.76 1.16
CA LYS A 161 -28.05 8.60 1.30
C LYS A 161 -28.62 7.51 0.39
N ASN A 162 -27.98 7.27 -0.75
CA ASN A 162 -28.41 6.28 -1.74
C ASN A 162 -27.15 5.61 -2.29
N CYS A 163 -26.64 4.66 -1.51
CA CYS A 163 -25.39 3.96 -1.76
C CYS A 163 -25.49 3.06 -2.99
N GLN A 164 -25.38 3.65 -4.18
CA GLN A 164 -25.50 2.95 -5.45
C GLN A 164 -24.24 3.15 -6.29
N LEU A 165 -23.57 2.03 -6.58
CA LEU A 165 -22.39 2.01 -7.44
C LEU A 165 -22.80 1.80 -8.90
N SER A 166 -22.01 2.32 -9.84
CA SER A 166 -22.25 2.05 -11.27
C SER A 166 -22.08 0.56 -11.57
N LEU A 167 -22.87 0.03 -12.51
CA LEU A 167 -22.76 -1.37 -12.94
C LEU A 167 -21.36 -1.69 -13.49
N ASN A 168 -20.71 -0.73 -14.15
CA ASN A 168 -19.36 -0.92 -14.66
C ASN A 168 -18.34 -1.07 -13.53
N CYS A 169 -18.39 -0.21 -12.50
CA CYS A 169 -17.48 -0.31 -11.37
C CYS A 169 -17.75 -1.59 -10.56
N LEU A 170 -19.01 -2.00 -10.39
CA LEU A 170 -19.34 -3.29 -9.79
C LEU A 170 -18.71 -4.46 -10.56
N ARG A 171 -18.84 -4.46 -11.89
CA ARG A 171 -18.22 -5.46 -12.77
C ARG A 171 -16.70 -5.49 -12.60
N VAL A 172 -16.04 -4.33 -12.57
CA VAL A 172 -14.59 -4.23 -12.36
C VAL A 172 -14.17 -4.87 -11.03
N LEU A 173 -14.92 -4.63 -9.96
CA LEU A 173 -14.62 -5.13 -8.61
C LEU A 173 -14.83 -6.64 -8.47
N THR A 174 -15.89 -7.16 -9.10
CA THR A 174 -16.30 -8.58 -8.98
C THR A 174 -15.79 -9.46 -10.10
N SER A 175 -15.01 -8.93 -11.05
CA SER A 175 -14.52 -9.70 -12.19
C SER A 175 -13.50 -10.75 -11.75
N GLU A 176 -13.81 -12.00 -12.05
CA GLU A 176 -12.90 -13.15 -11.93
C GLU A 176 -12.12 -13.41 -13.24
N ALA A 177 -12.35 -12.59 -14.28
CA ALA A 177 -11.61 -12.72 -15.53
C ALA A 177 -10.10 -12.54 -15.27
N PRO A 178 -9.23 -13.26 -16.00
CA PRO A 178 -7.78 -13.12 -15.82
C PRO A 178 -7.33 -11.67 -15.98
N ALA A 179 -6.57 -11.19 -14.99
CA ALA A 179 -5.95 -9.88 -14.98
C ALA A 179 -4.63 -10.00 -14.21
N TYR A 180 -3.61 -9.29 -14.69
CA TYR A 180 -2.23 -9.42 -14.20
C TYR A 180 -1.57 -8.06 -14.05
N GLY A 181 -0.57 -7.98 -13.19
CA GLY A 181 0.16 -6.75 -12.92
C GLY A 181 -0.73 -5.66 -12.35
N TYR A 182 -0.57 -4.43 -12.85
CA TYR A 182 -1.28 -3.26 -12.31
C TYR A 182 -2.81 -3.41 -12.37
N GLN A 183 -3.36 -4.11 -13.37
CA GLN A 183 -4.79 -4.36 -13.52
C GLN A 183 -5.37 -5.04 -12.27
N ARG A 184 -4.79 -6.19 -11.89
CA ARG A 184 -5.25 -6.93 -10.70
C ARG A 184 -4.99 -6.15 -9.42
N THR A 185 -3.83 -5.50 -9.31
CA THR A 185 -3.49 -4.66 -8.15
C THR A 185 -4.51 -3.53 -7.96
N HIS A 186 -4.91 -2.86 -9.03
CA HIS A 186 -5.91 -1.81 -8.99
C HIS A 186 -7.31 -2.33 -8.61
N GLN A 187 -7.71 -3.53 -9.02
CA GLN A 187 -8.97 -4.13 -8.54
C GLN A 187 -8.98 -4.29 -7.02
N VAL A 188 -7.87 -4.75 -6.44
CA VAL A 188 -7.73 -4.91 -4.99
C VAL A 188 -7.78 -3.56 -4.28
N LEU A 189 -7.09 -2.55 -4.83
CA LEU A 189 -7.12 -1.18 -4.30
C LEU A 189 -8.54 -0.58 -4.33
N LEU A 190 -9.24 -0.69 -5.45
CA LEU A 190 -10.61 -0.20 -5.60
C LEU A 190 -11.55 -0.91 -4.61
N LEU A 191 -11.40 -2.22 -4.45
CA LEU A 191 -12.15 -3.00 -3.47
C LEU A 191 -11.85 -2.54 -2.04
N TYR A 192 -10.59 -2.20 -1.74
CA TYR A 192 -10.18 -1.72 -0.42
C TYR A 192 -10.82 -0.38 -0.10
N MET A 193 -10.79 0.54 -1.07
CA MET A 193 -11.44 1.85 -0.97
C MET A 193 -12.95 1.70 -0.75
N LEU A 194 -13.60 0.80 -1.51
CA LEU A 194 -15.03 0.55 -1.35
C LEU A 194 -15.34 -0.02 0.04
N GLN A 195 -14.59 -1.03 0.48
CA GLN A 195 -14.77 -1.67 1.79
C GLN A 195 -14.64 -0.67 2.95
N HIS A 196 -13.76 0.32 2.82
CA HIS A 196 -13.57 1.39 3.81
C HIS A 196 -14.44 2.62 3.56
N HIS A 197 -15.42 2.56 2.65
CA HIS A 197 -16.41 3.62 2.47
C HIS A 197 -17.63 3.38 3.37
N LYS A 198 -18.26 4.45 3.87
CA LYS A 198 -19.47 4.38 4.72
C LYS A 198 -20.65 3.64 4.06
N CYS A 199 -20.66 3.54 2.74
CA CYS A 199 -21.67 2.80 1.98
C CYS A 199 -21.43 1.28 1.93
N ALA A 200 -20.22 0.78 2.26
CA ALA A 200 -19.92 -0.65 2.15
C ALA A 200 -20.98 -1.56 2.78
N PRO A 201 -21.44 -1.33 4.03
CA PRO A 201 -22.41 -2.22 4.67
C PRO A 201 -23.78 -2.26 3.97
N GLN A 202 -24.13 -1.26 3.17
CA GLN A 202 -25.38 -1.24 2.39
C GLN A 202 -25.25 -1.95 1.04
N LEU A 203 -24.04 -1.94 0.48
CA LEU A 203 -23.76 -2.53 -0.83
C LEU A 203 -23.55 -4.04 -0.75
N SER A 204 -22.92 -4.52 0.32
CA SER A 204 -22.61 -5.94 0.50
C SER A 204 -22.23 -6.27 1.95
N PRO A 205 -22.42 -7.52 2.43
CA PRO A 205 -21.87 -7.96 3.71
C PRO A 205 -20.34 -7.88 3.74
N PRO A 206 -19.72 -7.58 4.90
CA PRO A 206 -18.25 -7.55 5.09
C PRO A 206 -17.53 -8.80 4.57
N MET A 207 -18.10 -9.98 4.80
CA MET A 207 -17.53 -11.26 4.40
C MET A 207 -17.28 -11.37 2.89
N LEU A 208 -18.14 -10.77 2.06
CA LEU A 208 -17.96 -10.83 0.60
C LEU A 208 -16.79 -9.97 0.14
N TYR A 209 -16.58 -8.79 0.74
CA TYR A 209 -15.39 -7.97 0.47
C TYR A 209 -14.11 -8.72 0.83
N GLU A 210 -14.11 -9.41 1.97
CA GLU A 210 -12.97 -10.22 2.40
C GLU A 210 -12.70 -11.41 1.47
N GLN A 211 -13.75 -12.08 0.99
CA GLN A 211 -13.64 -13.18 0.03
C GLN A 211 -13.08 -12.70 -1.31
N LEU A 212 -13.59 -11.59 -1.84
CA LEU A 212 -13.09 -10.98 -3.08
C LEU A 212 -11.63 -10.53 -2.92
N GLY A 213 -11.31 -9.84 -1.81
CA GLY A 213 -9.95 -9.40 -1.51
C GLY A 213 -8.99 -10.58 -1.40
N LYS A 214 -9.40 -11.66 -0.73
CA LYS A 214 -8.62 -12.92 -0.65
C LYS A 214 -8.43 -13.57 -2.02
N SER A 215 -9.49 -13.64 -2.84
CA SER A 215 -9.41 -14.22 -4.18
C SER A 215 -8.41 -13.46 -5.05
N HIS A 216 -8.55 -12.14 -5.11
CA HIS A 216 -7.67 -11.30 -5.92
C HIS A 216 -6.23 -11.30 -5.41
N CYS A 217 -6.01 -11.28 -4.09
CA CYS A 217 -4.67 -11.37 -3.52
C CYS A 217 -4.02 -12.76 -3.63
N ASN A 218 -4.79 -13.84 -3.77
CA ASN A 218 -4.22 -15.15 -4.14
C ASN A 218 -3.58 -15.11 -5.52
N GLU A 219 -4.26 -14.50 -6.50
CA GLU A 219 -3.69 -14.34 -7.85
C GLU A 219 -2.44 -13.45 -7.83
N ILE A 220 -2.47 -12.34 -7.07
CA ILE A 220 -1.29 -11.49 -6.88
C ILE A 220 -0.13 -12.25 -6.22
N LEU A 221 -0.40 -13.12 -5.24
CA LEU A 221 0.65 -13.89 -4.57
C LEU A 221 1.32 -14.86 -5.55
N ARG A 222 0.50 -15.51 -6.39
CA ARG A 222 0.98 -16.36 -7.49
C ARG A 222 1.84 -15.56 -8.47
N GLU A 223 1.43 -14.34 -8.81
CA GLU A 223 2.22 -13.42 -9.64
C GLU A 223 3.55 -13.04 -9.00
N GLN A 224 3.57 -12.67 -7.71
CA GLN A 224 4.83 -12.35 -7.02
C GLN A 224 5.78 -13.54 -6.98
N ASN A 225 5.27 -14.76 -6.77
CA ASN A 225 6.09 -15.97 -6.84
C ASN A 225 6.65 -16.19 -8.25
N ALA A 226 5.84 -15.96 -9.29
CA ALA A 226 6.31 -15.98 -10.67
C ALA A 226 7.42 -14.95 -10.91
N ILE A 227 7.23 -13.69 -10.50
CA ILE A 227 8.22 -12.60 -10.62
C ILE A 227 9.53 -13.00 -9.94
N ARG A 228 9.48 -13.49 -8.69
CA ARG A 228 10.67 -13.92 -7.93
C ARG A 228 11.44 -15.06 -8.62
N SER A 229 10.73 -15.94 -9.32
CA SER A 229 11.34 -17.10 -10.01
C SER A 229 12.05 -16.76 -11.32
N LEU A 230 11.81 -15.56 -11.89
CA LEU A 230 12.44 -15.15 -13.14
C LEU A 230 13.93 -14.83 -12.93
N ALA A 231 14.79 -15.45 -13.76
CA ALA A 231 16.25 -15.36 -13.68
C ALA A 231 16.85 -13.95 -13.84
N LEU A 232 16.03 -12.95 -14.22
CA LEU A 232 16.42 -11.54 -14.40
C LEU A 232 16.19 -10.68 -13.14
N GLY A 233 15.78 -11.29 -12.03
CA GLY A 233 15.61 -10.63 -10.74
C GLY A 233 14.43 -9.65 -10.68
N LEU A 234 14.18 -9.14 -9.48
CA LEU A 234 13.11 -8.17 -9.21
C LEU A 234 13.27 -6.87 -10.02
N GLY A 235 14.45 -6.58 -10.60
CA GLY A 235 14.80 -5.28 -11.20
C GLY A 235 13.71 -4.66 -12.09
N LYS A 236 13.24 -5.41 -13.10
CA LYS A 236 12.19 -4.93 -14.04
C LYS A 236 10.82 -4.74 -13.38
N TYR A 237 10.54 -5.47 -12.31
CA TYR A 237 9.22 -5.56 -11.69
C TYR A 237 9.19 -5.02 -10.25
N ARG A 238 10.23 -4.32 -9.77
CA ARG A 238 10.32 -3.84 -8.38
C ARG A 238 9.13 -2.97 -8.00
N ASP A 239 8.79 -2.02 -8.88
CA ASP A 239 7.67 -1.11 -8.68
C ASP A 239 6.34 -1.86 -8.56
N LEU A 240 6.02 -2.71 -9.55
CA LEU A 240 4.83 -3.54 -9.54
C LEU A 240 4.77 -4.47 -8.31
N TYR A 241 5.89 -5.11 -7.97
CA TYR A 241 5.96 -6.01 -6.82
C TYR A 241 5.70 -5.24 -5.52
N LEU A 242 6.30 -4.06 -5.36
CA LEU A 242 6.08 -3.20 -4.19
C LEU A 242 4.62 -2.78 -4.09
N GLU A 243 4.00 -2.41 -5.21
CA GLU A 243 2.58 -2.04 -5.23
C GLU A 243 1.70 -3.22 -4.83
N GLN A 244 1.93 -4.40 -5.43
CA GLN A 244 1.25 -5.65 -5.08
C GLN A 244 1.40 -5.97 -3.59
N ALA A 245 2.62 -5.87 -3.04
CA ALA A 245 2.90 -6.11 -1.63
C ALA A 245 2.16 -5.09 -0.75
N THR A 246 2.24 -3.82 -1.11
CA THR A 246 1.60 -2.73 -0.36
C THR A 246 0.09 -2.91 -0.32
N ILE A 247 -0.56 -3.13 -1.47
CA ILE A 247 -2.01 -3.18 -1.59
C ILE A 247 -2.60 -4.43 -0.91
N CYS A 248 -2.02 -5.62 -1.11
CA CYS A 248 -2.52 -6.81 -0.41
C CYS A 248 -2.17 -6.84 1.08
N ALA A 249 -1.08 -6.16 1.49
CA ALA A 249 -0.80 -5.93 2.90
C ALA A 249 -1.87 -5.06 3.59
N LEU A 250 -2.58 -4.17 2.86
CA LEU A 250 -3.68 -3.38 3.45
C LEU A 250 -4.85 -4.26 3.94
N TYR A 251 -5.06 -5.42 3.31
CA TYR A 251 -6.02 -6.44 3.75
C TYR A 251 -5.50 -7.30 4.92
N GLY A 252 -4.26 -7.09 5.32
CA GLY A 252 -3.63 -7.80 6.42
C GLY A 252 -3.04 -9.15 6.05
N PHE A 253 -2.86 -9.48 4.77
CA PHE A 253 -2.28 -10.78 4.39
C PHE A 253 -0.77 -10.82 4.69
N ASN A 254 -0.37 -11.67 5.64
CA ASN A 254 1.01 -11.78 6.11
C ASN A 254 1.97 -12.25 5.02
N GLU A 255 1.49 -12.95 3.99
CA GLU A 255 2.28 -13.36 2.83
C GLU A 255 2.90 -12.15 2.09
N PHE A 256 2.26 -10.98 2.21
CA PHE A 256 2.76 -9.70 1.69
C PHE A 256 3.40 -8.81 2.75
N LEU A 257 2.91 -8.85 4.00
CA LEU A 257 3.44 -8.04 5.10
C LEU A 257 4.15 -8.91 6.15
N ASN A 258 5.45 -9.13 5.96
CA ASN A 258 6.30 -9.87 6.90
C ASN A 258 7.75 -9.36 6.84
N TRP A 259 8.58 -9.75 7.81
CA TRP A 259 9.99 -9.31 7.88
C TRP A 259 10.83 -9.71 6.69
N ARG A 260 10.55 -10.86 6.05
CA ARG A 260 11.27 -11.24 4.83
C ARG A 260 11.04 -10.23 3.71
N ASN A 261 9.79 -9.80 3.49
CA ASN A 261 9.48 -8.78 2.48
C ASN A 261 10.03 -7.40 2.87
N VAL A 262 10.01 -7.04 4.16
CA VAL A 262 10.63 -5.79 4.65
C VAL A 262 12.11 -5.76 4.30
N LEU A 263 12.87 -6.82 4.63
CA LEU A 263 14.29 -6.92 4.33
C LEU A 263 14.57 -6.96 2.82
N GLU A 264 13.74 -7.66 2.05
CA GLU A 264 13.87 -7.72 0.59
C GLU A 264 13.68 -6.34 -0.05
N ILE A 265 12.64 -5.60 0.33
CA ILE A 265 12.36 -4.25 -0.16
C ILE A 265 13.46 -3.28 0.29
N ASP A 266 13.90 -3.37 1.55
CA ASP A 266 15.03 -2.57 2.09
C ASP A 266 16.30 -2.74 1.25
N SER A 267 16.59 -3.97 0.80
CA SER A 267 17.79 -4.26 0.01
C SER A 267 17.83 -3.51 -1.32
N TRP A 268 16.68 -3.07 -1.86
CA TRP A 268 16.63 -2.33 -3.12
C TRP A 268 17.08 -0.87 -2.96
N TYR A 269 17.02 -0.34 -1.74
CA TYR A 269 17.42 1.03 -1.42
C TYR A 269 18.89 1.14 -1.01
N ALA A 270 19.64 0.03 -0.98
CA ALA A 270 21.07 0.02 -0.70
C ALA A 270 21.90 0.57 -1.88
N ASP A 271 21.40 0.47 -3.11
CA ASP A 271 22.01 1.05 -4.31
C ASP A 271 21.31 2.36 -4.68
N GLU A 272 21.89 3.50 -4.27
CA GLU A 272 21.35 4.85 -4.40
C GLU A 272 21.19 5.38 -5.85
N SER A 273 21.41 4.55 -6.89
CA SER A 273 21.70 5.05 -8.24
C SER A 273 20.50 5.35 -9.14
N GLU A 274 19.27 4.93 -8.80
CA GLU A 274 18.07 5.34 -9.56
C GLU A 274 16.80 5.20 -8.69
N HIS A 275 16.44 6.27 -7.98
CA HIS A 275 15.27 6.25 -7.11
C HIS A 275 14.06 6.84 -7.83
N ASN A 276 13.21 5.94 -8.36
CA ASN A 276 11.88 6.29 -8.87
C ASN A 276 11.02 6.88 -7.73
N GLU A 277 10.52 8.11 -7.90
CA GLU A 277 9.72 8.80 -6.89
C GLU A 277 8.48 7.99 -6.49
N HIS A 278 7.84 7.32 -7.45
CA HIS A 278 6.68 6.46 -7.22
C HIS A 278 6.99 5.30 -6.25
N VAL A 279 8.18 4.70 -6.39
CA VAL A 279 8.65 3.61 -5.53
C VAL A 279 8.85 4.10 -4.09
N ASN A 280 9.36 5.31 -3.89
CA ASN A 280 9.48 5.91 -2.56
C ASN A 280 8.11 6.19 -1.93
N ASP A 281 7.15 6.68 -2.72
CA ASP A 281 5.79 6.97 -2.26
C ASP A 281 5.08 5.70 -1.78
N LEU A 282 5.16 4.60 -2.56
CA LEU A 282 4.59 3.31 -2.18
C LEU A 282 5.28 2.69 -0.97
N ALA A 283 6.60 2.76 -0.91
CA ALA A 283 7.36 2.23 0.23
C ALA A 283 7.00 2.93 1.55
N LEU A 284 6.67 4.22 1.52
CA LEU A 284 6.19 4.93 2.71
C LEU A 284 4.94 4.23 3.28
N VAL A 285 3.97 3.89 2.43
CA VAL A 285 2.75 3.20 2.84
C VAL A 285 3.07 1.80 3.35
N PHE A 286 3.92 1.06 2.64
CA PHE A 286 4.34 -0.29 3.03
C PHE A 286 5.00 -0.31 4.41
N TYR A 287 6.00 0.55 4.66
CA TYR A 287 6.70 0.60 5.94
C TYR A 287 5.83 1.13 7.08
N ILE A 288 4.92 2.06 6.82
CA ILE A 288 3.92 2.45 7.82
C ILE A 288 3.06 1.25 8.18
N ASN A 289 2.55 0.49 7.20
CA ASN A 289 1.73 -0.68 7.50
C ASN A 289 2.52 -1.74 8.28
N ALA A 290 3.78 -1.99 7.91
CA ALA A 290 4.69 -2.88 8.62
C ALA A 290 4.90 -2.42 10.08
N LEU A 291 5.19 -1.13 10.29
CA LEU A 291 5.38 -0.53 11.61
C LEU A 291 4.14 -0.68 12.51
N LEU A 292 2.94 -0.69 11.93
CA LEU A 292 1.68 -0.78 12.67
C LEU A 292 1.24 -2.22 12.95
N LEU A 293 1.72 -3.21 12.19
CA LEU A 293 1.22 -4.58 12.23
C LEU A 293 2.25 -5.63 12.63
N LEU A 294 3.55 -5.34 12.47
CA LEU A 294 4.65 -6.23 12.81
C LEU A 294 5.29 -5.74 14.11
N HIS A 295 4.79 -6.25 15.23
CA HIS A 295 5.25 -5.98 16.60
C HIS A 295 5.66 -7.29 17.29
#